data_AF-A0A2S9Z1D1-F1
#
_entry.id   AF-A0A2S9Z1D1-F1
#
_cell.length_a   1.000
_cell.length_b   1.000
_cell.length_c   1.000
_cell.angle_alpha   90.00
_cell.angle_beta   90.00
_cell.angle_gamma   90.00
#
_symmetry.space_group_name_H-M   'P 1'
#
loop_
_entity.id
_entity.type
_entity.pdbx_description
1 polymer ?
#
loop_
_entity_poly.entity_id
_entity_poly.type
_entity_poly.pdbx_seq_one_letter_code
_entity_poly.pdbx_strand_id
1 'polypeptide(L)'
;MAVELVDMRTRDYMSMSHSDANDVMFEDFLALVTYLIELAGITRDDLNEDAWICLDCGYPEDSLGYVVDEVIVRDVPVPSWWFEQLACIPRFRPPYTPKEIQTIAGHITNRVDHPAPWHM
;
A
#
# COMPACT_ATOMS: atom_id res chain seq x y z
N MET A 1 -2.11 16.33 -1.33
CA MET A 1 -2.29 16.11 0.12
C MET A 1 -1.28 15.05 0.49
N ALA A 2 -0.41 15.28 1.47
CA ALA A 2 0.43 14.20 1.97
C ALA A 2 -0.48 13.20 2.69
N VAL A 3 -0.39 11.93 2.32
CA VAL A 3 -1.11 10.86 3.01
C VAL A 3 -0.47 10.64 4.37
N GLU A 4 -1.28 10.70 5.43
CA GLU A 4 -0.82 10.45 6.79
C GLU A 4 -0.71 8.94 7.03
N LEU A 5 0.51 8.42 7.01
CA LEU A 5 0.79 7.03 7.37
C LEU A 5 0.69 6.85 8.87
N VAL A 6 -0.07 5.84 9.29
CA VAL A 6 -0.28 5.46 10.69
C VAL A 6 0.48 4.18 11.03
N ASP A 7 0.74 3.94 12.32
CA ASP A 7 1.23 2.63 12.78
C ASP A 7 0.07 1.62 12.92
N MET A 8 -0.19 0.86 11.86
CA MET A 8 -1.21 -0.19 11.79
C MET A 8 -1.00 -1.31 12.80
N ARG A 9 0.21 -1.48 13.38
CA ARG A 9 0.44 -2.43 14.48
C ARG A 9 -0.35 -2.06 15.73
N THR A 10 -0.78 -0.80 15.83
CA THR A 10 -1.62 -0.29 16.92
C THR A 10 -3.11 -0.30 16.58
N ARG A 11 -3.49 -0.63 15.34
CA ARG A 11 -4.91 -0.71 14.94
C ARG A 11 -5.54 -2.02 15.40
N ASP A 12 -6.72 -1.91 16.02
CA ASP A 12 -7.56 -3.06 16.38
C ASP A 12 -8.74 -3.18 15.42
N TYR A 13 -8.47 -3.71 14.22
CA TYR A 13 -9.50 -3.98 13.20
C TYR A 13 -10.61 -4.92 13.69
N MET A 14 -10.32 -5.78 14.67
CA MET A 14 -11.24 -6.83 15.14
C MET A 14 -12.29 -6.29 16.12
N SER A 15 -11.99 -5.17 16.79
CA SER A 15 -12.94 -4.46 17.64
C SER A 15 -13.96 -3.61 16.87
N MET A 16 -13.68 -3.31 15.61
CA MET A 16 -14.50 -2.44 14.77
C MET A 16 -15.72 -3.17 14.20
N SER A 17 -16.76 -2.41 13.84
CA SER A 17 -17.86 -2.97 13.06
C SER A 17 -17.38 -3.44 11.68
N HIS A 18 -18.10 -4.35 11.04
CA HIS A 18 -17.67 -4.91 9.75
C HIS A 18 -17.50 -3.83 8.67
N SER A 19 -18.37 -2.81 8.64
CA SER A 19 -18.29 -1.70 7.69
C SER A 19 -17.11 -0.80 8.02
N ASP A 20 -16.96 -0.38 9.27
CA ASP A 20 -15.88 0.54 9.67
C ASP A 20 -14.52 -0.11 9.42
N ALA A 21 -14.38 -1.39 9.76
CA ALA A 21 -13.17 -2.14 9.49
C ALA A 21 -12.82 -2.16 8.00
N ASN A 22 -13.80 -2.32 7.10
CA ASN A 22 -13.55 -2.29 5.65
C ASN A 22 -13.05 -0.92 5.19
N ASP A 23 -13.67 0.16 5.66
CA ASP A 23 -13.32 1.52 5.27
C ASP A 23 -11.91 1.88 5.79
N VAL A 24 -11.64 1.56 7.05
CA VAL A 24 -10.36 1.76 7.74
C VAL A 24 -9.23 0.97 7.05
N MET A 25 -9.45 -0.30 6.69
CA MET A 25 -8.47 -1.11 5.97
C MET A 25 -8.23 -0.60 4.55
N PHE A 26 -9.28 -0.12 3.88
CA PHE A 26 -9.17 0.49 2.57
C PHE A 26 -8.30 1.75 2.63
N GLU A 27 -8.56 2.65 3.58
CA GLU A 27 -7.77 3.88 3.77
C GLU A 27 -6.31 3.57 4.09
N ASP A 28 -6.06 2.60 4.97
CA ASP A 28 -4.72 2.11 5.29
C ASP A 28 -3.98 1.60 4.06
N PHE A 29 -4.65 0.77 3.28
CA PHE A 29 -4.02 0.18 2.11
C PHE A 29 -3.78 1.22 1.00
N LEU A 30 -4.75 2.11 0.75
CA LEU A 30 -4.59 3.23 -0.16
C LEU A 30 -3.41 4.12 0.26
N ALA A 31 -3.22 4.31 1.57
CA ALA A 31 -2.12 5.09 2.09
C ALA A 31 -0.76 4.44 1.79
N LEU A 32 -0.65 3.11 1.94
CA LEU A 32 0.55 2.36 1.59
C LEU A 32 0.86 2.42 0.09
N VAL A 33 -0.15 2.33 -0.77
CA VAL A 33 0.03 2.43 -2.24
C VAL A 33 0.44 3.84 -2.63
N THR A 34 -0.20 4.86 -2.07
CA THR A 34 0.16 6.27 -2.34
C THR A 34 1.58 6.58 -1.91
N TYR A 35 2.02 6.03 -0.76
CA TYR A 35 3.40 6.15 -0.33
C TYR A 35 4.39 5.56 -1.35
N LEU A 36 4.11 4.39 -1.95
CA LEU A 36 4.98 3.83 -2.99
C LEU A 36 5.08 4.74 -4.21
N ILE A 37 3.94 5.30 -4.64
CA ILE A 37 3.87 6.25 -5.77
C ILE A 37 4.74 7.48 -5.47
N GLU A 38 4.57 8.08 -4.29
CA GLU A 38 5.33 9.26 -3.88
C GLU A 38 6.83 8.94 -3.72
N LEU A 39 7.17 7.82 -3.08
CA LEU A 39 8.54 7.39 -2.83
C LEU A 39 9.30 7.16 -4.14
N ALA A 40 8.67 6.49 -5.11
CA ALA A 40 9.27 6.20 -6.40
C ALA A 40 9.15 7.36 -7.40
N GLY A 41 8.48 8.46 -7.04
CA GLY A 41 8.26 9.60 -7.92
C GLY A 41 7.42 9.23 -9.16
N ILE A 42 6.48 8.30 -9.01
CA ILE A 42 5.59 7.84 -10.08
C ILE A 42 4.59 8.95 -10.39
N THR A 43 4.53 9.33 -11.66
CA THR A 43 3.62 10.34 -12.19
C THR A 43 2.41 9.70 -12.87
N ARG A 44 1.45 10.53 -13.30
CA ARG A 44 0.27 10.02 -14.01
C ARG A 44 0.62 9.27 -15.29
N ASP A 45 1.62 9.75 -16.03
CA ASP A 45 2.01 9.21 -17.32
C ASP A 45 2.79 7.89 -17.21
N ASP A 46 3.27 7.55 -16.00
CA ASP A 46 4.06 6.35 -15.73
C ASP A 46 3.19 5.09 -15.55
N LEU A 47 1.97 5.23 -15.01
CA LEU A 47 1.05 4.09 -14.88
C LEU A 47 0.09 4.04 -16.07
N ASN A 48 -0.33 2.83 -16.42
CA ASN A 48 -1.44 2.64 -17.36
C ASN A 48 -2.69 3.41 -16.89
N GLU A 49 -3.51 3.88 -17.84
CA GLU A 49 -4.77 4.57 -17.59
C GLU A 49 -5.66 3.76 -16.64
N ASP A 50 -5.73 2.44 -16.84
CA ASP A 50 -6.49 1.52 -15.99
C ASP A 50 -6.05 1.58 -14.51
N ALA A 51 -4.75 1.70 -14.25
CA ALA A 51 -4.21 1.72 -12.89
C ALA A 51 -4.61 3.01 -12.14
N TRP A 52 -4.61 4.15 -12.81
CA TRP A 52 -5.09 5.41 -12.22
C TRP A 52 -6.59 5.44 -12.06
N ILE A 53 -7.35 4.90 -13.01
CA ILE A 53 -8.81 4.75 -12.87
C ILE A 53 -9.13 3.91 -11.64
N CYS A 54 -8.42 2.79 -11.43
CA CYS A 54 -8.62 1.97 -10.24
C CYS A 54 -8.30 2.75 -8.95
N LEU A 55 -7.22 3.54 -8.90
CA LEU A 55 -6.91 4.39 -7.74
C LEU A 55 -8.01 5.45 -7.49
N ASP A 56 -8.41 6.17 -8.54
CA ASP A 56 -9.45 7.21 -8.48
C ASP A 56 -10.82 6.63 -8.10
N CYS A 57 -11.11 5.39 -8.50
CA CYS A 57 -12.33 4.66 -8.15
C CYS A 57 -12.27 3.97 -6.78
N GLY A 58 -11.14 4.05 -6.08
CA GLY A 58 -10.97 3.42 -4.77
C GLY A 58 -10.81 1.90 -4.83
N TYR A 59 -10.03 1.39 -5.78
CA TYR A 59 -9.61 -0.01 -5.91
C TYR A 59 -8.06 -0.11 -5.96
N PRO A 60 -7.35 0.26 -4.89
CA PRO A 60 -5.89 0.23 -4.85
C PRO A 60 -5.30 -1.18 -5.04
N GLU A 61 -6.05 -2.24 -4.75
CA GLU A 61 -5.62 -3.63 -4.96
C GLU A 61 -5.39 -3.93 -6.45
N ASP A 62 -6.28 -3.43 -7.31
CA ASP A 62 -6.19 -3.60 -8.77
C ASP A 62 -5.01 -2.80 -9.35
N SER A 63 -4.65 -1.68 -8.69
CA SER A 63 -3.54 -0.81 -9.10
C SER A 63 -2.18 -1.27 -8.59
N LEU A 64 -2.13 -2.07 -7.51
CA LEU A 64 -0.90 -2.40 -6.80
C LEU A 64 0.17 -3.01 -7.73
N GLY A 65 -0.21 -3.95 -8.59
CA GLY A 65 0.74 -4.62 -9.50
C GLY A 65 1.49 -3.63 -10.39
N TYR A 66 0.78 -2.68 -10.99
CA TYR A 66 1.36 -1.64 -11.83
C TYR A 66 2.30 -0.71 -11.04
N VAL A 67 1.91 -0.32 -9.82
CA VAL A 67 2.75 0.51 -8.95
C VAL A 67 4.02 -0.23 -8.55
N VAL A 68 3.90 -1.51 -8.20
CA VAL A 68 5.04 -2.36 -7.84
C VAL A 68 6.01 -2.52 -9.01
N ASP A 69 5.52 -2.77 -10.22
CA ASP A 69 6.34 -2.87 -11.42
C ASP A 69 7.15 -1.59 -11.65
N GLU A 70 6.52 -0.43 -11.53
CA GLU A 70 7.18 0.87 -11.69
C GLU A 70 8.23 1.15 -10.59
N VAL A 71 7.97 0.73 -9.34
CA VAL A 71 8.94 0.81 -8.23
C VAL A 71 10.17 -0.07 -8.53
N ILE A 72 9.96 -1.28 -9.04
CA ILE A 72 11.04 -2.21 -9.41
C ILE A 72 11.85 -1.67 -10.57
N VAL A 73 11.21 -1.16 -11.62
CA VAL A 73 11.87 -0.59 -12.80
C VAL A 73 12.76 0.61 -12.43
N ARG A 74 12.33 1.41 -11.44
CA ARG A 74 13.11 2.56 -10.94
C ARG A 74 14.19 2.19 -9.92
N ASP A 75 14.29 0.92 -9.54
CA ASP A 75 15.23 0.43 -8.52
C ASP A 75 15.15 1.24 -7.21
N VAL A 76 13.94 1.58 -6.79
CA VAL A 76 13.70 2.37 -5.58
C VAL A 76 13.51 1.41 -4.40
N PRO A 77 14.44 1.38 -3.43
CA PRO A 77 14.32 0.48 -2.30
C PRO A 77 13.22 0.95 -1.34
N VAL A 78 12.32 0.03 -0.99
CA VAL A 78 11.19 0.30 -0.08
C VAL A 78 11.59 -0.02 1.36
N PRO A 79 11.24 0.83 2.34
CA PRO A 79 11.54 0.57 3.74
C PRO A 79 10.90 -0.71 4.28
N SER A 80 11.65 -1.44 5.11
CA SER A 80 11.18 -2.67 5.77
C SER A 80 9.85 -2.50 6.52
N TRP A 81 9.66 -1.36 7.20
CA TRP A 81 8.43 -1.07 7.92
C TRP A 81 7.20 -1.05 7.02
N TRP A 82 7.32 -0.70 5.73
CA TRP A 82 6.17 -0.69 4.81
C TRP A 82 5.60 -2.09 4.63
N PHE A 83 6.46 -3.11 4.51
CA PHE A 83 6.06 -4.50 4.42
C PHE A 83 5.44 -5.00 5.73
N GLU A 84 5.97 -4.55 6.88
CA GLU A 84 5.38 -4.85 8.19
C GLU A 84 3.96 -4.29 8.32
N GLN A 85 3.72 -3.06 7.84
CA GLN A 85 2.40 -2.44 7.82
C GLN A 85 1.44 -3.21 6.89
N LEU A 86 1.89 -3.57 5.69
CA LEU A 86 1.09 -4.37 4.76
C LEU A 86 0.65 -5.71 5.39
N ALA A 87 1.52 -6.34 6.17
CA ALA A 87 1.22 -7.58 6.87
C ALA A 87 0.20 -7.43 8.01
N CYS A 88 -0.05 -6.21 8.50
CA CYS A 88 -1.04 -5.93 9.54
C CYS A 88 -2.48 -5.91 9.00
N ILE A 89 -2.69 -5.72 7.69
CA ILE A 89 -4.02 -5.64 7.09
C ILE A 89 -4.62 -7.04 6.95
N PRO A 90 -5.70 -7.38 7.68
CA PRO A 90 -6.16 -8.76 7.80
C PRO A 90 -6.96 -9.26 6.59
N ARG A 91 -7.54 -8.37 5.79
CA ARG A 91 -8.33 -8.71 4.60
C ARG A 91 -8.26 -7.59 3.56
N PHE A 92 -8.48 -7.97 2.32
CA PHE A 92 -8.57 -7.07 1.17
C PHE A 92 -9.91 -7.29 0.47
N ARG A 93 -10.25 -6.39 -0.46
CA ARG A 93 -11.47 -6.57 -1.26
C ARG A 93 -11.30 -7.77 -2.20
N PRO A 94 -12.36 -8.59 -2.38
CA PRO A 94 -12.34 -9.65 -3.38
C PRO A 94 -11.97 -9.12 -4.77
N PRO A 95 -11.20 -9.87 -5.57
CA PRO A 95 -10.82 -11.27 -5.35
C PRO A 95 -9.57 -11.50 -4.48
N TYR A 96 -8.94 -10.44 -3.99
CA TYR A 96 -7.61 -10.52 -3.40
C TYR A 96 -7.60 -11.06 -1.96
N THR A 97 -6.64 -11.94 -1.72
CA THR A 97 -6.26 -12.42 -0.38
C THR A 97 -5.02 -11.67 0.12
N PRO A 98 -4.79 -11.61 1.45
CA PRO A 98 -3.57 -11.03 1.99
C PRO A 98 -2.29 -11.66 1.43
N LYS A 99 -2.31 -12.97 1.17
CA LYS A 99 -1.17 -13.68 0.58
C LYS A 99 -0.88 -13.22 -0.83
N GLU A 100 -1.90 -12.99 -1.66
CA GLU A 100 -1.71 -12.51 -3.03
C GLU A 100 -1.11 -11.10 -3.03
N ILE A 101 -1.66 -10.20 -2.22
CA ILE A 101 -1.14 -8.84 -2.07
C ILE A 101 0.33 -8.83 -1.59
N GLN A 102 0.65 -9.63 -0.58
CA GLN A 102 2.03 -9.78 -0.10
C GLN A 102 2.96 -10.42 -1.14
N THR A 103 2.45 -11.34 -1.96
CA THR A 103 3.23 -11.95 -3.05
C THR A 103 3.56 -10.91 -4.12
N ILE A 104 2.58 -10.08 -4.51
CA ILE A 104 2.78 -8.97 -5.45
C ILE A 104 3.87 -8.04 -4.92
N ALA A 105 3.74 -7.58 -3.67
CA ALA A 105 4.72 -6.68 -3.07
C ALA A 105 6.10 -7.31 -2.82
N GLY A 106 6.18 -8.63 -2.63
CA GLY A 106 7.39 -9.36 -2.27
C GLY A 106 8.51 -9.32 -3.32
N HIS A 107 8.23 -8.80 -4.52
CA HIS A 107 9.22 -8.60 -5.57
C HIS A 107 10.05 -7.32 -5.40
N ILE A 108 9.66 -6.40 -4.52
CA ILE A 108 10.35 -5.13 -4.31
C ILE A 108 11.62 -5.29 -3.45
N THR A 109 12.70 -4.61 -3.84
CA THR A 109 13.92 -4.51 -3.03
C THR A 109 13.66 -3.82 -1.69
N ASN A 110 14.00 -4.47 -0.59
CA ASN A 110 13.82 -3.96 0.78
C ASN A 110 15.06 -3.19 1.28
N ARG A 111 14.86 -2.09 2.02
CA ARG A 111 15.89 -1.35 2.76
C ARG A 111 15.53 -1.19 4.23
N VAL A 112 16.51 -1.45 5.10
CA VAL A 112 16.33 -1.46 6.57
C VAL A 112 16.45 -0.07 7.21
N ASP A 113 17.19 0.85 6.58
CA ASP A 113 17.69 2.05 7.28
C ASP A 113 16.78 3.30 7.21
N HIS A 114 15.53 3.18 6.74
CA HIS A 114 14.63 4.34 6.69
C HIS A 114 13.71 4.37 7.92
N PRO A 115 13.71 5.45 8.72
CA PRO A 115 12.82 5.54 9.87
C PRO A 115 11.36 5.52 9.43
N ALA A 116 10.51 4.95 10.28
CA ALA A 116 9.06 4.97 10.09
C ALA A 116 8.52 6.39 10.34
N PRO A 117 7.51 6.83 9.57
CA PRO A 117 7.03 8.21 9.61
C PRO A 117 6.38 8.62 10.95
N TRP A 118 5.81 7.67 11.70
CA TRP A 118 5.20 7.89 13.02
C TRP A 118 6.19 7.84 14.19
N HIS A 119 7.48 7.67 13.94
CA HIS A 119 8.54 7.77 14.97
C HIS A 119 9.21 9.16 15.02
N MET A 120 8.67 10.15 14.29
CA MET A 120 9.18 11.53 14.22
C MET A 120 8.38 12.50 15.08
#